data_AF-A0A956YQ74-F1
#
_entry.id   AF-A0A956YQ74-F1
#
_cell.length_a   1.000
_cell.length_b   1.000
_cell.length_c   1.000
_cell.angle_alpha   90.00
_cell.angle_beta   90.00
_cell.angle_gamma   90.00
#
_symmetry.space_group_name_H-M   'P 1'
#
loop_
_entity.id
_entity.type
_entity.pdbx_description
1 polymer ?
#
loop_
_entity_poly.entity_id
_entity_poly.type
_entity_poly.pdbx_seq_one_letter_code
_entity_poly.pdbx_strand_id
1 'polypeptide(L)'
;MKSQNRITVRQWKEEDIPKIVACHKAVYGDLYEGDDLYGRRVYALQFAAFPEGQFLAELNDQVVGYTTSIIIQLEDDEAYGYQEITGAGTFTTHTYSGDTLYGADIAVHPEFRRRGISKRLYQKRRQLLKKYNLRRMVAHGRIPDYHLVNGKMTAEAYVEKVVAGEMWDSALKAHLDAGYTVKGVLMDFLEDERSLNYATWLEMPNPNHKPEKRKIAASILRRPVRTVRVCAAQYLMRSIRSWEEFEEQVTFFAMSADTYHCHFLLMPELFTVQLFTLMSPELDPKTAAHELATYHEKYVELFTKLATKYHIYIIGGTIPTERDGKLYNVAHLFSPAGNVYTQDKLHVTPYERDYWDIQPGEGLNIFETPLGRIAIQVCYDIEFPEASRLLTMAGAEVIFVPFSTDERKAYYRVRFTSQARAVENYIYVVLSGNAGNLPTTPWYLLNYSQSAVFTPSDFAFPPEATAGLADPNVETAVIADLDLSALSQMRGLGSVRPLRDRRLDLYELNPKIPIKIISVE
;
A
#
# COMPACT_ATOMS: atom_id res chain seq x y z
N MET A 1 10.52 -36.29 -34.79
CA MET A 1 10.22 -35.12 -33.95
C MET A 1 10.31 -35.53 -32.47
N LYS A 2 11.46 -35.27 -31.81
CA LYS A 2 11.71 -35.57 -30.39
C LYS A 2 12.00 -34.25 -29.66
N SER A 3 10.99 -33.45 -29.31
CA SER A 3 11.21 -32.20 -28.56
C SER A 3 9.99 -31.68 -27.78
N GLN A 4 9.31 -32.52 -26.98
CA GLN A 4 8.15 -32.06 -26.20
C GLN A 4 8.03 -32.64 -24.78
N ASN A 5 9.14 -32.82 -24.07
CA ASN A 5 9.08 -33.23 -22.65
C ASN A 5 10.22 -32.70 -21.78
N ARG A 6 10.74 -31.50 -22.08
CA ARG A 6 11.83 -30.88 -21.31
C ARG A 6 11.28 -29.71 -20.50
N ILE A 7 11.36 -29.83 -19.17
CA ILE A 7 11.08 -28.72 -18.25
C ILE A 7 12.13 -27.62 -18.50
N THR A 8 11.69 -26.39 -18.74
CA THR A 8 12.52 -25.19 -18.85
C THR A 8 12.29 -24.29 -17.64
N VAL A 9 13.33 -23.55 -17.23
CA VAL A 9 13.22 -22.55 -16.16
C VAL A 9 13.71 -21.22 -16.68
N ARG A 10 12.84 -20.21 -16.63
CA ARG A 10 13.08 -18.87 -17.17
C ARG A 10 12.51 -17.80 -16.25
N GLN A 11 12.88 -16.54 -16.52
CA GLN A 11 12.28 -15.39 -15.86
C GLN A 11 10.81 -15.27 -16.27
N TRP A 12 9.99 -14.70 -15.39
CA TRP A 12 8.61 -14.36 -15.68
C TRP A 12 8.53 -13.35 -16.82
N LYS A 13 7.41 -13.39 -17.52
CA LYS A 13 6.86 -12.26 -18.26
C LYS A 13 5.51 -11.92 -17.63
N GLU A 14 5.03 -10.71 -17.88
CA GLU A 14 3.73 -10.27 -17.38
C GLU A 14 2.58 -11.19 -17.84
N GLU A 15 2.65 -11.70 -19.07
CA GLU A 15 1.70 -12.68 -19.63
C GLU A 15 1.63 -14.01 -18.87
N ASP A 16 2.62 -14.34 -18.04
CA ASP A 16 2.66 -15.58 -17.27
C ASP A 16 1.87 -15.50 -15.95
N ILE A 17 1.55 -14.29 -15.47
CA ILE A 17 0.95 -14.08 -14.15
C ILE A 17 -0.33 -14.91 -13.95
N PRO A 18 -1.28 -15.00 -14.90
CA PRO A 18 -2.46 -15.85 -14.73
C PRO A 18 -2.11 -17.34 -14.52
N LYS A 19 -1.06 -17.84 -15.19
CA LYS A 19 -0.60 -19.23 -15.06
C LYS A 19 0.12 -19.46 -13.73
N ILE A 20 0.81 -18.44 -13.21
CA ILE A 20 1.44 -18.47 -11.90
C ILE A 20 0.39 -18.51 -10.80
N VAL A 21 -0.64 -17.66 -10.87
CA VAL A 21 -1.80 -17.69 -9.94
C VAL A 21 -2.45 -19.07 -9.96
N ALA A 22 -2.67 -19.66 -11.13
CA ALA A 22 -3.22 -21.01 -11.24
C ALA A 22 -2.31 -22.06 -10.57
N CYS A 23 -0.99 -21.96 -10.75
CA CYS A 23 -0.03 -22.83 -10.09
C CYS A 23 -0.01 -22.63 -8.56
N HIS A 24 -0.11 -21.39 -8.08
CA HIS A 24 -0.23 -21.08 -6.65
C HIS A 24 -1.48 -21.73 -6.06
N LYS A 25 -2.65 -21.51 -6.67
CA LYS A 25 -3.92 -22.12 -6.23
C LYS A 25 -3.87 -23.65 -6.22
N ALA A 26 -3.21 -24.28 -7.18
CA ALA A 26 -3.04 -25.74 -7.18
C ALA A 26 -2.14 -26.27 -6.05
N VAL A 27 -1.30 -25.42 -5.45
CA VAL A 27 -0.37 -25.80 -4.37
C VAL A 27 -0.92 -25.42 -2.99
N TYR A 28 -1.57 -24.26 -2.89
CA TYR A 28 -1.98 -23.65 -1.62
C TYR A 28 -3.49 -23.39 -1.51
N GLY A 29 -4.30 -23.73 -2.50
CA GLY A 29 -5.73 -23.38 -2.56
C GLY A 29 -6.53 -23.81 -1.33
N ASP A 30 -6.22 -24.98 -0.76
CA ASP A 30 -6.90 -25.50 0.44
C ASP A 30 -6.54 -24.75 1.74
N LEU A 31 -5.50 -23.91 1.72
CA LEU A 31 -4.97 -23.23 2.92
C LEU A 31 -5.43 -21.77 3.02
N TYR A 32 -5.93 -21.22 1.92
CA TYR A 32 -6.17 -19.79 1.72
C TYR A 32 -7.53 -19.60 1.03
N GLU A 33 -8.55 -20.39 1.42
CA GLU A 33 -9.91 -20.25 0.89
C GLU A 33 -10.44 -18.83 1.21
N GLY A 34 -10.50 -17.98 0.18
CA GLY A 34 -10.96 -16.59 0.31
C GLY A 34 -9.86 -15.54 0.52
N ASP A 35 -8.59 -15.94 0.62
CA ASP A 35 -7.48 -15.00 0.77
C ASP A 35 -6.96 -14.52 -0.60
N ASP A 36 -7.37 -13.31 -0.98
CA ASP A 36 -7.00 -12.65 -2.23
C ASP A 36 -5.60 -12.00 -2.20
N LEU A 37 -4.84 -12.13 -1.08
CA LEU A 37 -3.44 -11.65 -0.98
C LEU A 37 -2.51 -12.26 -2.04
N TYR A 38 -2.89 -13.36 -2.68
CA TYR A 38 -2.14 -13.99 -3.78
C TYR A 38 -2.88 -13.95 -5.12
N GLY A 39 -3.50 -12.80 -5.42
CA GLY A 39 -4.18 -12.51 -6.69
C GLY A 39 -3.25 -12.07 -7.83
N ARG A 40 -3.82 -11.96 -9.04
CA ARG A 40 -3.11 -11.50 -10.27
C ARG A 40 -2.38 -10.17 -10.03
N ARG A 41 -3.02 -9.26 -9.30
CA ARG A 41 -2.48 -7.93 -9.03
C ARG A 41 -1.28 -7.95 -8.10
N VAL A 42 -1.31 -8.71 -7.00
CA VAL A 42 -0.17 -8.80 -6.08
C VAL A 42 1.06 -9.34 -6.80
N TYR A 43 0.91 -10.37 -7.63
CA TYR A 43 2.02 -10.85 -8.48
C TYR A 43 2.46 -9.85 -9.55
N ALA A 44 1.55 -9.01 -10.07
CA ALA A 44 1.93 -7.92 -10.96
C ALA A 44 2.76 -6.86 -10.21
N LEU A 45 2.40 -6.50 -8.99
CA LEU A 45 3.18 -5.60 -8.13
C LEU A 45 4.55 -6.18 -7.81
N GLN A 46 4.63 -7.45 -7.42
CA GLN A 46 5.90 -8.15 -7.19
C GLN A 46 6.79 -8.18 -8.44
N PHE A 47 6.19 -8.46 -9.61
CA PHE A 47 6.90 -8.47 -10.88
C PHE A 47 7.37 -7.08 -11.26
N ALA A 48 6.54 -6.04 -11.09
CA ALA A 48 6.91 -4.65 -11.37
C ALA A 48 8.03 -4.16 -10.44
N ALA A 49 8.01 -4.55 -9.17
CA ALA A 49 9.03 -4.18 -8.18
C ALA A 49 10.41 -4.81 -8.50
N PHE A 50 10.45 -6.10 -8.84
CA PHE A 50 11.71 -6.77 -9.17
C PHE A 50 11.55 -7.86 -10.25
N PRO A 51 11.48 -7.48 -11.55
CA PRO A 51 11.22 -8.44 -12.63
C PRO A 51 12.25 -9.58 -12.69
N GLU A 52 13.53 -9.29 -12.46
CA GLU A 52 14.61 -10.29 -12.52
C GLU A 52 14.60 -11.27 -11.33
N GLY A 53 13.87 -10.93 -10.26
CA GLY A 53 13.68 -11.74 -9.06
C GLY A 53 12.76 -12.93 -9.23
N GLN A 54 11.94 -12.93 -10.29
CA GLN A 54 10.80 -13.83 -10.44
C GLN A 54 11.09 -14.89 -11.53
N PHE A 55 11.02 -16.17 -11.18
CA PHE A 55 11.27 -17.27 -12.12
C PHE A 55 10.15 -18.30 -12.12
N LEU A 56 9.91 -18.91 -13.28
CA LEU A 56 8.95 -19.99 -13.45
C LEU A 56 9.60 -21.20 -14.10
N ALA A 57 9.03 -22.36 -13.83
CA ALA A 57 9.30 -23.61 -14.51
C ALA A 57 8.09 -23.95 -15.38
N GLU A 58 8.33 -24.23 -16.65
CA GLU A 58 7.28 -24.57 -17.61
C GLU A 58 7.55 -25.92 -18.29
N LEU A 59 6.46 -26.60 -18.66
CA LEU A 59 6.46 -27.81 -19.46
C LEU A 59 5.25 -27.75 -20.41
N ASN A 60 5.50 -27.78 -21.72
CA ASN A 60 4.44 -27.71 -22.74
C ASN A 60 3.48 -26.52 -22.50
N ASP A 61 4.03 -25.32 -22.31
CA ASP A 61 3.34 -24.06 -22.04
C ASP A 61 2.52 -23.98 -20.74
N GLN A 62 2.55 -25.04 -19.92
CA GLN A 62 2.00 -25.07 -18.57
C GLN A 62 3.07 -24.65 -17.55
N VAL A 63 2.73 -23.72 -16.65
CA VAL A 63 3.55 -23.39 -15.48
C VAL A 63 3.41 -24.52 -14.45
N VAL A 64 4.51 -25.21 -14.17
CA VAL A 64 4.59 -26.36 -13.27
C VAL A 64 5.31 -26.04 -11.95
N GLY A 65 5.79 -24.82 -11.80
CA GLY A 65 6.33 -24.26 -10.57
C GLY A 65 6.81 -22.83 -10.77
N TYR A 66 6.99 -22.10 -9.68
CA TYR A 66 7.48 -20.72 -9.72
C TYR A 66 8.21 -20.36 -8.42
N THR A 67 8.86 -19.22 -8.44
CA THR A 67 9.48 -18.63 -7.27
C THR A 67 9.53 -17.12 -7.37
N THR A 68 9.32 -16.45 -6.23
CA THR A 68 9.37 -15.00 -6.12
C THR A 68 10.47 -14.57 -5.16
N SER A 69 11.22 -13.54 -5.52
CA SER A 69 12.35 -13.09 -4.70
C SER A 69 12.40 -11.57 -4.66
N ILE A 70 12.97 -11.02 -3.60
CA ILE A 70 13.13 -9.58 -3.40
C ILE A 70 14.52 -9.29 -2.82
N ILE A 71 15.20 -8.26 -3.30
CA ILE A 71 16.43 -7.75 -2.66
C ILE A 71 16.04 -6.73 -1.60
N ILE A 72 16.54 -6.92 -0.38
CA ILE A 72 16.26 -6.09 0.80
C ILE A 72 17.50 -5.95 1.67
N GLN A 73 17.47 -4.99 2.59
CA GLN A 73 18.43 -4.89 3.68
C GLN A 73 17.81 -5.47 4.95
N LEU A 74 18.46 -6.46 5.57
CA LEU A 74 18.06 -7.01 6.86
C LEU A 74 19.20 -6.82 7.87
N GLU A 75 18.89 -6.37 9.08
CA GLU A 75 19.82 -6.41 10.20
C GLU A 75 19.98 -7.86 10.72
N ASP A 76 21.12 -8.16 11.35
CA ASP A 76 21.42 -9.51 11.84
C ASP A 76 20.71 -9.83 13.17
N ASP A 77 20.42 -8.81 13.98
CA ASP A 77 19.91 -8.94 15.35
C ASP A 77 18.43 -8.52 15.51
N GLU A 78 17.77 -8.06 14.44
CA GLU A 78 16.33 -7.70 14.45
C GLU A 78 15.47 -8.84 13.87
N ALA A 79 14.31 -9.08 14.50
CA ALA A 79 13.27 -9.95 13.96
C ALA A 79 12.29 -9.10 13.12
N TYR A 80 12.10 -9.48 11.86
CA TYR A 80 11.17 -8.82 10.94
C TYR A 80 10.00 -9.75 10.64
N GLY A 81 8.77 -9.22 10.53
CA GLY A 81 7.60 -9.99 10.09
C GLY A 81 7.53 -10.16 8.57
N TYR A 82 6.73 -11.11 8.07
CA TYR A 82 6.55 -11.31 6.63
C TYR A 82 6.03 -10.04 5.92
N GLN A 83 5.02 -9.39 6.51
CA GLN A 83 4.40 -8.17 5.98
C GLN A 83 5.42 -7.03 5.89
N GLU A 84 6.28 -6.89 6.91
CA GLU A 84 7.34 -5.88 6.93
C GLU A 84 8.43 -6.19 5.90
N ILE A 85 8.86 -7.45 5.77
CA ILE A 85 9.89 -7.85 4.81
C ILE A 85 9.43 -7.63 3.37
N THR A 86 8.18 -8.00 3.06
CA THR A 86 7.66 -8.03 1.70
C THR A 86 6.88 -6.79 1.32
N GLY A 87 6.62 -5.87 2.25
CA GLY A 87 5.78 -4.71 1.97
C GLY A 87 4.34 -5.13 1.71
N ALA A 88 3.80 -5.96 2.59
CA ALA A 88 2.50 -6.59 2.45
C ALA A 88 2.30 -7.41 1.17
N GLY A 89 3.30 -8.22 0.83
CA GLY A 89 3.28 -9.06 -0.37
C GLY A 89 3.47 -8.30 -1.69
N THR A 90 3.44 -6.97 -1.70
CA THR A 90 3.53 -6.16 -2.93
C THR A 90 4.97 -5.87 -3.38
N PHE A 91 5.96 -6.20 -2.54
CA PHE A 91 7.39 -5.92 -2.72
C PHE A 91 7.75 -4.44 -2.70
N THR A 92 6.96 -3.61 -2.01
CA THR A 92 7.26 -2.19 -1.78
C THR A 92 8.58 -1.93 -1.04
N THR A 93 9.15 -2.96 -0.41
CA THR A 93 10.44 -2.92 0.31
C THR A 93 11.67 -3.16 -0.57
N HIS A 94 11.47 -3.45 -1.86
CA HIS A 94 12.54 -3.84 -2.76
C HIS A 94 13.58 -2.73 -2.91
N THR A 95 14.86 -3.09 -2.83
CA THR A 95 15.95 -2.17 -3.08
C THR A 95 17.18 -2.87 -3.63
N TYR A 96 17.72 -2.38 -4.76
CA TYR A 96 18.97 -2.89 -5.32
C TYR A 96 20.20 -2.65 -4.42
N SER A 97 20.11 -1.70 -3.48
CA SER A 97 21.17 -1.42 -2.52
C SER A 97 21.20 -2.39 -1.34
N GLY A 98 20.14 -3.16 -1.07
CA GLY A 98 20.03 -4.09 0.06
C GLY A 98 20.87 -5.37 -0.08
N ASP A 99 21.42 -5.88 1.01
CA ASP A 99 22.44 -6.94 0.97
C ASP A 99 21.94 -8.39 0.95
N THR A 100 20.64 -8.59 1.07
CA THR A 100 20.03 -9.89 1.26
C THR A 100 19.03 -10.18 0.15
N LEU A 101 19.12 -11.38 -0.44
CA LEU A 101 18.07 -11.90 -1.31
C LEU A 101 17.05 -12.63 -0.44
N TYR A 102 15.85 -12.08 -0.27
CA TYR A 102 14.78 -12.75 0.42
C TYR A 102 13.95 -13.61 -0.54
N GLY A 103 13.82 -14.89 -0.23
CA GLY A 103 13.01 -15.84 -0.98
C GLY A 103 11.57 -15.82 -0.49
N ALA A 104 10.75 -14.92 -1.03
CA ALA A 104 9.38 -14.69 -0.57
C ALA A 104 8.45 -15.90 -0.79
N ASP A 105 8.47 -16.53 -1.97
CA ASP A 105 7.65 -17.71 -2.25
C ASP A 105 8.33 -18.71 -3.21
N ILE A 106 8.02 -20.00 -3.07
CA ILE A 106 8.43 -21.05 -4.00
C ILE A 106 7.41 -22.20 -4.01
N ALA A 107 6.82 -22.46 -5.16
CA ALA A 107 5.83 -23.52 -5.33
C ALA A 107 6.16 -24.44 -6.51
N VAL A 108 5.80 -25.71 -6.37
CA VAL A 108 5.87 -26.72 -7.42
C VAL A 108 4.55 -27.47 -7.44
N HIS A 109 3.90 -27.48 -8.61
CA HIS A 109 2.61 -28.11 -8.82
C HIS A 109 2.64 -29.59 -8.36
N PRO A 110 1.62 -30.09 -7.61
CA PRO A 110 1.65 -31.41 -6.98
C PRO A 110 2.02 -32.56 -7.93
N GLU A 111 1.44 -32.60 -9.13
CA GLU A 111 1.68 -33.64 -10.15
C GLU A 111 3.10 -33.65 -10.74
N PHE A 112 3.85 -32.58 -10.56
CA PHE A 112 5.20 -32.39 -11.12
C PHE A 112 6.29 -32.39 -10.04
N ARG A 113 5.93 -32.67 -8.78
CA ARG A 113 6.88 -32.85 -7.68
C ARG A 113 7.83 -34.02 -7.96
N ARG A 114 8.97 -34.05 -7.27
CA ARG A 114 10.05 -35.05 -7.43
C ARG A 114 10.70 -35.10 -8.83
N ARG A 115 10.44 -34.13 -9.71
CA ARG A 115 11.10 -33.97 -11.03
C ARG A 115 12.28 -32.99 -11.04
N GLY A 116 12.78 -32.59 -9.86
CA GLY A 116 13.92 -31.69 -9.71
C GLY A 116 13.63 -30.21 -10.04
N ILE A 117 12.36 -29.80 -10.08
CA ILE A 117 11.93 -28.43 -10.42
C ILE A 117 12.43 -27.42 -9.38
N SER A 118 12.17 -27.67 -8.09
CA SER A 118 12.60 -26.80 -6.98
C SER A 118 14.12 -26.54 -7.02
N LYS A 119 14.91 -27.59 -7.26
CA LYS A 119 16.37 -27.49 -7.42
C LYS A 119 16.77 -26.50 -8.52
N ARG A 120 16.07 -26.52 -9.66
CA ARG A 120 16.35 -25.59 -10.78
C ARG A 120 15.91 -24.16 -10.47
N LEU A 121 14.80 -23.96 -9.75
CA LEU A 121 14.36 -22.65 -9.27
C LEU A 121 15.36 -22.06 -8.26
N TYR A 122 15.84 -22.85 -7.31
CA TYR A 122 16.91 -22.43 -6.38
C TYR A 122 18.22 -22.10 -7.10
N GLN A 123 18.57 -22.82 -8.18
CA GLN A 123 19.73 -22.46 -9.00
C GLN A 123 19.59 -21.05 -9.60
N LYS A 124 18.39 -20.65 -10.03
CA LYS A 124 18.14 -19.28 -10.51
C LYS A 124 18.28 -18.23 -9.40
N ARG A 125 17.73 -18.47 -8.20
CA ARG A 125 17.96 -17.59 -7.05
C ARG A 125 19.44 -17.45 -6.68
N ARG A 126 20.20 -18.56 -6.70
CA ARG A 126 21.67 -18.52 -6.50
C ARG A 126 22.39 -17.73 -7.58
N GLN A 127 21.90 -17.72 -8.82
CA GLN A 127 22.44 -16.87 -9.88
C GLN A 127 22.19 -15.39 -9.57
N LEU A 128 21.02 -15.01 -9.06
CA LEU A 128 20.76 -13.64 -8.59
C LEU A 128 21.66 -13.23 -7.44
N LEU A 129 21.79 -14.10 -6.43
CA LEU A 129 22.67 -13.88 -5.29
C LEU A 129 24.10 -13.54 -5.72
N LYS A 130 24.61 -14.23 -6.75
CA LYS A 130 25.91 -13.94 -7.37
C LYS A 130 25.90 -12.68 -8.23
N LYS A 131 24.89 -12.51 -9.10
CA LYS A 131 24.74 -11.37 -10.03
C LYS A 131 24.81 -10.05 -9.29
N TYR A 132 24.06 -9.92 -8.20
CA TYR A 132 23.98 -8.70 -7.39
C TYR A 132 25.00 -8.67 -6.23
N ASN A 133 25.93 -9.63 -6.18
CA ASN A 133 26.98 -9.72 -5.14
C ASN A 133 26.42 -9.61 -3.70
N LEU A 134 25.28 -10.26 -3.45
CA LEU A 134 24.57 -10.17 -2.17
C LEU A 134 25.28 -11.02 -1.10
N ARG A 135 25.16 -10.63 0.18
CA ARG A 135 25.82 -11.29 1.31
C ARG A 135 25.23 -12.67 1.58
N ARG A 136 23.90 -12.78 1.53
CA ARG A 136 23.17 -13.99 1.91
C ARG A 136 21.80 -14.07 1.22
N MET A 137 21.23 -15.27 1.23
CA MET A 137 19.83 -15.53 0.92
C MET A 137 19.12 -15.88 2.23
N VAL A 138 17.94 -15.30 2.47
CA VAL A 138 17.11 -15.55 3.64
C VAL A 138 15.71 -15.99 3.19
N ALA A 139 15.07 -16.89 3.93
CA ALA A 139 13.67 -17.26 3.73
C ALA A 139 13.05 -17.69 5.05
N HIS A 140 11.72 -17.64 5.13
CA HIS A 140 10.96 -18.23 6.23
C HIS A 140 10.14 -19.40 5.70
N GLY A 141 10.54 -20.62 6.07
CA GLY A 141 10.00 -21.85 5.53
C GLY A 141 8.93 -22.46 6.43
N ARG A 142 7.79 -22.84 5.85
CA ARG A 142 6.73 -23.61 6.52
C ARG A 142 7.25 -24.97 7.00
N ILE A 143 6.60 -25.52 8.02
CA ILE A 143 6.81 -26.89 8.55
C ILE A 143 5.48 -27.65 8.59
N PRO A 144 4.89 -27.92 7.40
CA PRO A 144 3.49 -28.36 7.28
C PRO A 144 3.22 -29.73 7.90
N ASP A 145 4.23 -30.53 8.21
CA ASP A 145 4.04 -31.85 8.82
C ASP A 145 4.10 -31.81 10.36
N TYR A 146 4.30 -30.63 10.96
CA TYR A 146 4.39 -30.45 12.42
C TYR A 146 3.07 -30.75 13.16
N HIS A 147 1.91 -30.40 12.59
CA HIS A 147 0.61 -30.71 13.20
C HIS A 147 0.41 -32.21 13.52
N LEU A 148 1.08 -33.11 12.80
CA LEU A 148 1.01 -34.56 13.01
C LEU A 148 1.68 -35.02 14.32
N VAL A 149 2.56 -34.19 14.89
CA VAL A 149 3.34 -34.49 16.09
C VAL A 149 3.18 -33.46 17.20
N ASN A 150 2.32 -32.44 16.98
CA ASN A 150 1.98 -31.45 17.98
C ASN A 150 1.49 -32.11 19.28
N GLY A 151 1.91 -31.59 20.42
CA GLY A 151 1.64 -32.14 21.75
C GLY A 151 2.58 -33.28 22.18
N LYS A 152 3.46 -33.80 21.30
CA LYS A 152 4.51 -34.76 21.66
C LYS A 152 5.90 -34.13 21.80
N MET A 153 6.14 -33.00 21.14
CA MET A 153 7.38 -32.23 21.20
C MET A 153 7.09 -30.78 20.78
N THR A 154 8.02 -29.86 21.09
CA THR A 154 7.93 -28.47 20.63
C THR A 154 8.35 -28.34 19.16
N ALA A 155 8.05 -27.20 18.53
CA ALA A 155 8.39 -26.93 17.13
C ALA A 155 9.92 -26.90 16.93
N GLU A 156 10.66 -26.37 17.90
CA GLU A 156 12.13 -26.35 17.91
C GLU A 156 12.69 -27.77 17.93
N ALA A 157 12.23 -28.61 18.87
CA ALA A 157 12.67 -30.00 18.97
C ALA A 157 12.30 -30.82 17.72
N TYR A 158 11.15 -30.53 17.10
CA TYR A 158 10.77 -31.13 15.83
C TYR A 158 11.74 -30.74 14.71
N VAL A 159 12.04 -29.45 14.56
CA VAL A 159 12.94 -28.92 13.54
C VAL A 159 14.37 -29.46 13.73
N GLU A 160 14.86 -29.54 14.97
CA GLU A 160 16.16 -30.15 15.28
C GLU A 160 16.25 -31.59 14.78
N LYS A 161 15.22 -32.40 15.02
CA LYS A 161 15.15 -33.79 14.53
C LYS A 161 15.08 -33.89 13.01
N VAL A 162 14.37 -32.98 12.35
CA VAL A 162 14.34 -32.93 10.89
C VAL A 162 15.71 -32.55 10.33
N VAL A 163 16.40 -31.58 10.93
CA VAL A 163 17.77 -31.19 10.55
C VAL A 163 18.76 -32.33 10.77
N ALA A 164 18.62 -33.08 11.86
CA ALA A 164 19.42 -34.28 12.15
C ALA A 164 19.12 -35.47 11.21
N GLY A 165 18.03 -35.41 10.44
CA GLY A 165 17.59 -36.50 9.56
C GLY A 165 16.86 -37.63 10.28
N GLU A 166 16.48 -37.43 11.54
CA GLU A 166 15.69 -38.38 12.34
C GLU A 166 14.19 -38.32 12.00
N MET A 167 13.74 -37.18 11.49
CA MET A 167 12.37 -36.93 11.08
C MET A 167 12.31 -36.34 9.67
N TRP A 168 11.13 -36.38 9.08
CA TRP A 168 10.87 -35.88 7.75
C TRP A 168 9.81 -34.78 7.78
N ASP A 169 10.12 -33.65 7.13
CA ASP A 169 9.17 -32.59 6.81
C ASP A 169 9.29 -32.29 5.30
N SER A 170 8.14 -32.23 4.64
CA SER A 170 8.01 -32.10 3.20
C SER A 170 8.53 -30.77 2.63
N ALA A 171 8.50 -29.69 3.41
CA ALA A 171 8.94 -28.37 2.98
C ALA A 171 10.37 -28.07 3.45
N LEU A 172 10.66 -28.26 4.74
CA LEU A 172 11.97 -27.97 5.34
C LEU A 172 13.08 -28.78 4.67
N LYS A 173 12.83 -30.05 4.33
CA LYS A 173 13.82 -30.88 3.63
C LYS A 173 14.26 -30.28 2.29
N ALA A 174 13.32 -29.67 1.54
CA ALA A 174 13.64 -29.03 0.27
C ALA A 174 14.53 -27.79 0.45
N HIS A 175 14.38 -27.05 1.54
CA HIS A 175 15.25 -25.92 1.89
C HIS A 175 16.65 -26.39 2.28
N LEU A 176 16.75 -27.42 3.13
CA LEU A 176 18.04 -28.00 3.55
C LEU A 176 18.82 -28.57 2.35
N ASP A 177 18.16 -29.32 1.46
CA ASP A 177 18.77 -29.86 0.25
C ASP A 177 19.16 -28.74 -0.75
N ALA A 178 18.48 -27.60 -0.68
CA ALA A 178 18.85 -26.37 -1.39
C ALA A 178 19.97 -25.58 -0.69
N GLY A 179 20.57 -26.08 0.38
CA GLY A 179 21.74 -25.52 1.05
C GLY A 179 21.43 -24.42 2.08
N TYR A 180 20.18 -24.30 2.53
CA TYR A 180 19.87 -23.46 3.68
C TYR A 180 20.30 -24.13 4.99
N THR A 181 20.56 -23.27 5.98
CA THR A 181 20.72 -23.65 7.38
C THR A 181 19.60 -23.03 8.20
N VAL A 182 19.12 -23.73 9.22
CA VAL A 182 18.11 -23.20 10.15
C VAL A 182 18.83 -22.35 11.19
N LYS A 183 18.36 -21.11 11.40
CA LYS A 183 18.85 -20.18 12.43
C LYS A 183 17.96 -20.13 13.65
N GLY A 184 16.67 -20.40 13.48
CA GLY A 184 15.69 -20.43 14.55
C GLY A 184 14.31 -20.85 14.06
N VAL A 185 13.37 -20.91 14.99
CA VAL A 185 11.95 -21.14 14.75
C VAL A 185 11.19 -19.93 15.28
N LEU A 186 10.26 -19.40 14.48
CA LEU A 186 9.46 -18.24 14.79
C LEU A 186 8.00 -18.66 14.93
N MET A 187 7.32 -18.15 15.96
CA MET A 187 5.88 -18.28 16.16
C MET A 187 5.16 -17.06 15.58
N ASP A 188 3.94 -17.25 15.07
CA ASP A 188 3.09 -16.18 14.49
C ASP A 188 3.76 -15.39 13.35
N PHE A 189 4.64 -16.05 12.59
CA PHE A 189 5.28 -15.43 11.43
C PHE A 189 4.40 -15.48 10.17
N LEU A 190 3.60 -16.54 10.04
CA LEU A 190 2.70 -16.81 8.92
C LEU A 190 1.43 -17.50 9.45
N GLU A 191 0.31 -17.29 8.77
CA GLU A 191 -0.94 -17.99 9.07
C GLU A 191 -0.97 -19.33 8.32
N ASP A 192 -0.85 -20.44 9.04
CA ASP A 192 -0.89 -21.78 8.47
C ASP A 192 -1.26 -22.81 9.52
N GLU A 193 -2.48 -23.36 9.43
CA GLU A 193 -2.98 -24.37 10.38
C GLU A 193 -2.08 -25.60 10.45
N ARG A 194 -1.49 -26.01 9.33
CA ARG A 194 -0.65 -27.22 9.27
C ARG A 194 0.71 -27.04 9.94
N SER A 195 1.24 -25.82 9.91
CA SER A 195 2.46 -25.45 10.64
C SER A 195 2.17 -24.92 12.04
N LEU A 196 0.89 -24.73 12.41
CA LEU A 196 0.46 -24.08 13.66
C LEU A 196 1.10 -22.68 13.83
N ASN A 197 1.13 -21.91 12.74
CA ASN A 197 1.75 -20.59 12.62
C ASN A 197 3.27 -20.53 12.88
N TYR A 198 3.94 -21.68 13.00
CA TYR A 198 5.40 -21.72 13.11
C TYR A 198 6.09 -21.66 11.75
N ALA A 199 7.22 -20.97 11.70
CA ALA A 199 8.08 -20.91 10.52
C ALA A 199 9.55 -21.10 10.91
N THR A 200 10.34 -21.72 10.04
CA THR A 200 11.80 -21.79 10.18
C THR A 200 12.46 -20.54 9.62
N TRP A 201 13.36 -19.91 10.37
CA TRP A 201 14.25 -18.88 9.83
C TRP A 201 15.43 -19.57 9.13
N LEU A 202 15.50 -19.43 7.81
CA LEU A 202 16.47 -20.08 6.95
C LEU A 202 17.47 -19.07 6.40
N GLU A 203 18.76 -19.39 6.48
CA GLU A 203 19.84 -18.60 5.90
C GLU A 203 20.78 -19.46 5.05
N MET A 204 21.16 -18.93 3.88
CA MET A 204 22.20 -19.47 3.02
C MET A 204 23.23 -18.37 2.70
N PRO A 205 24.46 -18.46 3.23
CA PRO A 205 25.49 -17.46 2.95
C PRO A 205 25.93 -17.53 1.48
N ASN A 206 26.35 -16.40 0.91
CA ASN A 206 26.98 -16.36 -0.41
C ASN A 206 28.51 -16.49 -0.27
N PRO A 207 29.10 -17.67 -0.58
CA PRO A 207 30.55 -17.84 -0.47
C PRO A 207 31.36 -16.99 -1.47
N ASN A 208 30.69 -16.38 -2.45
CA ASN A 208 31.33 -15.52 -3.46
C ASN A 208 31.12 -14.04 -3.19
N HIS A 209 30.56 -13.66 -2.03
CA HIS A 209 30.34 -12.27 -1.68
C HIS A 209 31.70 -11.54 -1.57
N LYS A 210 31.83 -10.42 -2.26
CA LYS A 210 33.02 -9.56 -2.24
C LYS A 210 32.67 -8.23 -1.55
N PRO A 211 33.02 -8.04 -0.26
CA PRO A 211 32.65 -6.84 0.51
C PRO A 211 33.11 -5.53 -0.13
N GLU A 212 34.33 -5.52 -0.67
CA GLU A 212 34.93 -4.34 -1.33
C GLU A 212 34.12 -3.83 -2.53
N LYS A 213 33.41 -4.68 -3.26
CA LYS A 213 32.61 -4.26 -4.42
C LYS A 213 31.36 -3.46 -4.03
N ARG A 214 30.97 -3.44 -2.75
CA ARG A 214 29.74 -2.78 -2.28
C ARG A 214 30.00 -1.50 -1.49
N LYS A 215 31.25 -1.24 -1.07
CA LYS A 215 31.63 -0.06 -0.29
C LYS A 215 31.35 1.28 -0.99
N ILE A 216 31.11 1.28 -2.30
CA ILE A 216 30.85 2.49 -3.12
C ILE A 216 29.34 2.74 -3.31
N ALA A 217 28.46 1.74 -3.08
CA ALA A 217 27.02 1.83 -3.40
C ALA A 217 26.07 1.66 -2.20
N ALA A 218 26.56 1.24 -1.03
CA ALA A 218 25.72 0.84 0.12
C ALA A 218 25.82 1.77 1.35
N SER A 219 26.31 3.00 1.20
CA SER A 219 26.23 3.96 2.30
C SER A 219 24.80 4.50 2.41
N ILE A 220 24.03 3.95 3.36
CA ILE A 220 22.99 4.60 4.22
C ILE A 220 21.80 3.67 4.54
N LEU A 221 21.59 2.55 3.84
CA LEU A 221 20.43 1.71 4.15
C LEU A 221 20.71 0.75 5.31
N ARG A 222 20.07 1.01 6.45
CA ARG A 222 20.04 0.12 7.63
C ARG A 222 18.75 -0.70 7.73
N ARG A 223 17.66 -0.27 7.08
CA ARG A 223 16.33 -0.92 7.09
C ARG A 223 15.76 -1.17 5.69
N PRO A 224 14.78 -2.10 5.52
CA PRO A 224 14.06 -2.31 4.25
C PRO A 224 13.46 -1.01 3.71
N VAL A 225 13.54 -0.79 2.39
CA VAL A 225 13.10 0.47 1.76
C VAL A 225 11.62 0.42 1.44
N ARG A 226 10.75 0.71 2.40
CA ARG A 226 9.30 0.90 2.21
C ARG A 226 9.00 2.07 1.26
N THR A 227 8.47 1.78 0.08
CA THR A 227 8.02 2.77 -0.92
C THR A 227 6.54 2.61 -1.23
N VAL A 228 5.74 3.67 -1.17
CA VAL A 228 4.30 3.62 -1.49
C VAL A 228 3.99 4.45 -2.73
N ARG A 229 3.39 3.85 -3.75
CA ARG A 229 2.87 4.58 -4.92
C ARG A 229 1.47 5.12 -4.69
N VAL A 230 1.24 6.41 -4.94
CA VAL A 230 -0.05 7.08 -4.80
C VAL A 230 -0.53 7.66 -6.12
N CYS A 231 -1.85 7.71 -6.30
CA CYS A 231 -2.56 8.36 -7.41
C CYS A 231 -3.49 9.45 -6.84
N ALA A 232 -3.22 10.72 -7.14
CA ALA A 232 -4.11 11.83 -6.80
C ALA A 232 -4.93 12.21 -8.04
N ALA A 233 -6.24 12.03 -7.97
CA ALA A 233 -7.14 12.43 -9.06
C ALA A 233 -7.25 13.96 -9.16
N GLN A 234 -7.41 14.46 -10.37
CA GLN A 234 -7.93 15.80 -10.62
C GLN A 234 -9.20 15.64 -11.44
N TYR A 235 -10.33 15.69 -10.74
CA TYR A 235 -11.63 15.30 -11.29
C TYR A 235 -12.29 16.44 -12.04
N LEU A 236 -12.75 16.23 -13.27
CA LEU A 236 -13.40 17.29 -14.04
C LEU A 236 -14.93 17.25 -13.83
N MET A 237 -15.39 18.24 -13.07
CA MET A 237 -16.80 18.58 -12.90
C MET A 237 -17.42 18.97 -14.24
N ARG A 238 -18.47 18.23 -14.60
CA ARG A 238 -19.31 18.41 -15.79
C ARG A 238 -20.68 17.79 -15.54
N SER A 239 -21.70 18.28 -16.24
CA SER A 239 -23.06 17.73 -16.12
C SER A 239 -23.10 16.26 -16.56
N ILE A 240 -23.80 15.45 -15.78
CA ILE A 240 -24.11 14.05 -16.07
C ILE A 240 -25.61 13.85 -16.18
N ARG A 241 -26.02 12.79 -16.87
CA ARG A 241 -27.43 12.45 -17.13
C ARG A 241 -27.93 11.24 -16.35
N SER A 242 -27.02 10.46 -15.80
CA SER A 242 -27.37 9.30 -14.99
C SER A 242 -26.26 8.94 -13.99
N TRP A 243 -26.58 8.02 -13.09
CA TRP A 243 -25.61 7.45 -12.15
C TRP A 243 -24.51 6.67 -12.88
N GLU A 244 -24.83 6.02 -13.99
CA GLU A 244 -23.87 5.22 -14.77
C GLU A 244 -22.76 6.10 -15.36
N GLU A 245 -23.09 7.32 -15.82
CA GLU A 245 -22.09 8.30 -16.29
C GLU A 245 -21.16 8.75 -15.14
N PHE A 246 -21.68 8.84 -13.91
CA PHE A 246 -20.86 9.11 -12.71
C PHE A 246 -19.94 7.92 -12.39
N GLU A 247 -20.49 6.70 -12.36
CA GLU A 247 -19.73 5.46 -12.13
C GLU A 247 -18.61 5.27 -13.17
N GLU A 248 -18.86 5.55 -14.45
CA GLU A 248 -17.85 5.46 -15.50
C GLU A 248 -16.66 6.40 -15.24
N GLN A 249 -16.94 7.65 -14.87
CA GLN A 249 -15.92 8.66 -14.57
C GLN A 249 -15.09 8.28 -13.32
N VAL A 250 -15.73 7.77 -12.27
CA VAL A 250 -15.02 7.28 -11.08
C VAL A 250 -14.18 6.05 -11.40
N THR A 251 -14.75 5.11 -12.17
CA THR A 251 -14.08 3.86 -12.57
C THR A 251 -12.82 4.14 -13.39
N PHE A 252 -12.80 5.19 -14.21
CA PHE A 252 -11.60 5.61 -14.95
C PHE A 252 -10.40 5.87 -14.02
N PHE A 253 -10.60 6.56 -12.89
CA PHE A 253 -9.53 6.83 -11.95
C PHE A 253 -9.07 5.57 -11.20
N ALA A 254 -9.99 4.71 -10.77
CA ALA A 254 -9.66 3.43 -10.15
C ALA A 254 -8.88 2.52 -11.10
N MET A 255 -9.31 2.43 -12.37
CA MET A 255 -8.63 1.66 -13.41
C MET A 255 -7.25 2.25 -13.75
N SER A 256 -7.12 3.58 -13.76
CA SER A 256 -5.84 4.24 -13.98
C SER A 256 -4.88 3.95 -12.82
N ALA A 257 -5.33 4.10 -11.58
CA ALA A 257 -4.54 3.76 -10.40
C ALA A 257 -4.07 2.29 -10.44
N ASP A 258 -4.93 1.36 -10.87
CA ASP A 258 -4.57 -0.05 -11.08
C ASP A 258 -3.54 -0.26 -12.19
N THR A 259 -3.78 0.34 -13.36
CA THR A 259 -2.91 0.23 -14.54
C THR A 259 -1.49 0.71 -14.24
N TYR A 260 -1.36 1.76 -13.42
CA TYR A 260 -0.05 2.30 -13.02
C TYR A 260 0.48 1.74 -11.69
N HIS A 261 -0.13 0.67 -11.19
CA HIS A 261 0.33 -0.06 -10.00
C HIS A 261 0.38 0.81 -8.74
N CYS A 262 -0.58 1.71 -8.59
CA CYS A 262 -0.72 2.56 -7.41
C CYS A 262 -1.31 1.74 -6.25
N HIS A 263 -0.86 2.03 -5.04
CA HIS A 263 -1.38 1.42 -3.82
C HIS A 263 -2.57 2.20 -3.27
N PHE A 264 -2.52 3.53 -3.37
CA PHE A 264 -3.59 4.42 -2.94
C PHE A 264 -4.11 5.26 -4.12
N LEU A 265 -5.43 5.42 -4.19
CA LEU A 265 -6.12 6.43 -4.99
C LEU A 265 -6.77 7.45 -4.06
N LEU A 266 -6.59 8.75 -4.33
CA LEU A 266 -7.29 9.84 -3.65
C LEU A 266 -8.22 10.58 -4.63
N MET A 267 -9.52 10.49 -4.37
CA MET A 267 -10.55 11.29 -5.04
C MET A 267 -10.76 12.64 -4.32
N PRO A 268 -11.25 13.69 -5.02
CA PRO A 268 -11.44 15.01 -4.41
C PRO A 268 -12.56 15.06 -3.37
N GLU A 269 -12.54 16.10 -2.53
CA GLU A 269 -13.66 16.38 -1.63
C GLU A 269 -14.90 16.73 -2.45
N LEU A 270 -16.07 16.26 -2.02
CA LEU A 270 -17.37 16.63 -2.58
C LEU A 270 -17.44 16.50 -4.11
N PHE A 271 -16.63 15.62 -4.72
CA PHE A 271 -16.74 15.37 -6.15
C PHE A 271 -18.13 14.78 -6.50
N THR A 272 -18.78 14.17 -5.51
CA THR A 272 -20.18 13.70 -5.52
C THR A 272 -21.21 14.81 -5.76
N VAL A 273 -20.86 16.08 -5.56
CA VAL A 273 -21.70 17.23 -5.92
C VAL A 273 -22.06 17.26 -7.41
N GLN A 274 -21.31 16.57 -8.27
CA GLN A 274 -21.70 16.33 -9.66
C GLN A 274 -23.12 15.74 -9.78
N LEU A 275 -23.57 14.93 -8.80
CA LEU A 275 -24.90 14.32 -8.77
C LEU A 275 -26.04 15.33 -8.62
N PHE A 276 -25.76 16.58 -8.21
CA PHE A 276 -26.76 17.64 -8.25
C PHE A 276 -27.31 17.88 -9.66
N THR A 277 -26.59 17.48 -10.72
CA THR A 277 -27.11 17.62 -12.10
C THR A 277 -28.26 16.66 -12.40
N LEU A 278 -28.48 15.65 -11.54
CA LEU A 278 -29.60 14.72 -11.63
C LEU A 278 -30.81 15.17 -10.79
N MET A 279 -30.65 16.25 -10.01
CA MET A 279 -31.68 16.78 -9.12
C MET A 279 -32.37 18.00 -9.72
N SER A 280 -33.48 18.42 -9.11
CA SER A 280 -34.15 19.65 -9.53
C SER A 280 -33.28 20.88 -9.25
N PRO A 281 -33.08 21.79 -10.23
CA PRO A 281 -32.31 23.02 -10.01
C PRO A 281 -33.04 24.03 -9.10
N GLU A 282 -34.30 23.78 -8.76
CA GLU A 282 -35.11 24.64 -7.89
C GLU A 282 -34.93 24.34 -6.39
N LEU A 283 -34.22 23.26 -6.04
CA LEU A 283 -33.96 22.90 -4.65
C LEU A 283 -33.08 23.95 -3.96
N ASP A 284 -33.44 24.32 -2.74
CA ASP A 284 -32.56 25.12 -1.91
C ASP A 284 -31.30 24.31 -1.53
N PRO A 285 -30.17 24.97 -1.20
CA PRO A 285 -28.91 24.28 -0.94
C PRO A 285 -28.98 23.23 0.18
N LYS A 286 -29.79 23.46 1.24
CA LYS A 286 -29.90 22.54 2.36
C LYS A 286 -30.65 21.28 1.94
N THR A 287 -31.80 21.43 1.28
CA THR A 287 -32.57 20.30 0.77
C THR A 287 -31.77 19.49 -0.25
N ALA A 288 -31.05 20.17 -1.16
CA ALA A 288 -30.16 19.50 -2.11
C ALA A 288 -29.06 18.67 -1.41
N ALA A 289 -28.45 19.20 -0.34
CA ALA A 289 -27.43 18.48 0.41
C ALA A 289 -27.96 17.21 1.10
N HIS A 290 -29.18 17.25 1.65
CA HIS A 290 -29.85 16.05 2.18
C HIS A 290 -30.22 15.06 1.06
N GLU A 291 -30.68 15.54 -0.10
CA GLU A 291 -30.96 14.68 -1.24
C GLU A 291 -29.69 14.00 -1.75
N LEU A 292 -28.55 14.70 -1.78
CA LEU A 292 -27.25 14.11 -2.09
C LEU A 292 -26.84 13.04 -1.08
N ALA A 293 -27.14 13.22 0.20
CA ALA A 293 -26.86 12.22 1.23
C ALA A 293 -27.57 10.89 0.97
N THR A 294 -28.70 10.88 0.24
CA THR A 294 -29.40 9.65 -0.13
C THR A 294 -28.60 8.76 -1.10
N TYR A 295 -27.60 9.31 -1.79
CA TYR A 295 -26.69 8.53 -2.64
C TYR A 295 -25.59 7.81 -1.87
N HIS A 296 -25.49 8.01 -0.54
CA HIS A 296 -24.41 7.44 0.29
C HIS A 296 -24.26 5.93 0.14
N GLU A 297 -25.35 5.16 0.17
CA GLU A 297 -25.30 3.70 0.03
C GLU A 297 -24.75 3.27 -1.34
N LYS A 298 -25.24 3.87 -2.43
CA LYS A 298 -24.76 3.59 -3.79
C LYS A 298 -23.30 3.97 -3.98
N TYR A 299 -22.89 5.10 -3.39
CA TYR A 299 -21.50 5.54 -3.39
C TYR A 299 -20.60 4.54 -2.65
N VAL A 300 -21.01 4.09 -1.45
CA VAL A 300 -20.26 3.09 -0.69
C VAL A 300 -20.15 1.77 -1.48
N GLU A 301 -21.24 1.29 -2.06
CA GLU A 301 -21.24 0.08 -2.87
C GLU A 301 -20.27 0.17 -4.07
N LEU A 302 -20.31 1.30 -4.80
CA LEU A 302 -19.43 1.56 -5.92
C LEU A 302 -17.96 1.50 -5.50
N PHE A 303 -17.56 2.25 -4.48
CA PHE A 303 -16.16 2.32 -4.08
C PHE A 303 -15.66 1.04 -3.43
N THR A 304 -16.50 0.32 -2.67
CA THR A 304 -16.16 -1.02 -2.17
C THR A 304 -15.93 -1.99 -3.32
N LYS A 305 -16.80 -1.99 -4.34
CA LYS A 305 -16.63 -2.79 -5.57
C LYS A 305 -15.34 -2.44 -6.31
N LEU A 306 -15.00 -1.15 -6.43
CA LEU A 306 -13.77 -0.72 -7.10
C LEU A 306 -12.52 -1.09 -6.30
N ALA A 307 -12.51 -0.85 -4.98
CA ALA A 307 -11.38 -1.16 -4.11
C ALA A 307 -11.06 -2.66 -4.10
N THR A 308 -12.09 -3.50 -4.00
CA THR A 308 -11.95 -4.97 -4.07
C THR A 308 -11.53 -5.44 -5.45
N LYS A 309 -12.24 -5.02 -6.52
CA LYS A 309 -11.94 -5.43 -7.90
C LYS A 309 -10.51 -5.10 -8.32
N TYR A 310 -10.03 -3.93 -7.94
CA TYR A 310 -8.72 -3.43 -8.32
C TYR A 310 -7.68 -3.61 -7.20
N HIS A 311 -7.99 -4.26 -6.08
CA HIS A 311 -7.15 -4.38 -4.88
C HIS A 311 -6.29 -3.13 -4.57
N ILE A 312 -6.96 -1.97 -4.47
CA ILE A 312 -6.37 -0.66 -4.10
C ILE A 312 -7.02 -0.14 -2.83
N TYR A 313 -6.24 0.59 -2.03
CA TYR A 313 -6.82 1.49 -1.05
C TYR A 313 -7.38 2.71 -1.77
N ILE A 314 -8.65 3.03 -1.57
CA ILE A 314 -9.26 4.22 -2.16
C ILE A 314 -9.69 5.16 -1.05
N ILE A 315 -9.10 6.35 -0.99
CA ILE A 315 -9.71 7.48 -0.31
C ILE A 315 -10.72 8.06 -1.29
N GLY A 316 -11.98 7.68 -1.11
CA GLY A 316 -13.09 7.94 -2.05
C GLY A 316 -13.54 9.39 -2.12
N GLY A 317 -12.75 10.35 -1.60
CA GLY A 317 -13.19 11.73 -1.48
C GLY A 317 -14.21 11.85 -0.37
N THR A 318 -15.21 12.70 -0.55
CA THR A 318 -16.27 12.88 0.45
C THR A 318 -17.68 12.93 -0.14
N ILE A 319 -18.65 12.59 0.70
CA ILE A 319 -20.08 12.75 0.44
C ILE A 319 -20.79 13.19 1.73
N PRO A 320 -21.80 14.07 1.65
CA PRO A 320 -22.66 14.35 2.80
C PRO A 320 -23.27 13.05 3.33
N THR A 321 -23.19 12.83 4.64
CA THR A 321 -23.71 11.62 5.30
C THR A 321 -24.58 12.05 6.46
N GLU A 322 -25.80 11.52 6.52
CA GLU A 322 -26.75 11.83 7.59
C GLU A 322 -26.60 10.85 8.76
N ARG A 323 -26.50 11.38 9.99
CA ARG A 323 -26.50 10.63 11.24
C ARG A 323 -27.35 11.37 12.26
N ASP A 324 -28.35 10.69 12.83
CA ASP A 324 -29.26 11.26 13.83
C ASP A 324 -29.92 12.59 13.40
N GLY A 325 -30.32 12.69 12.13
CA GLY A 325 -30.93 13.89 11.54
C GLY A 325 -29.98 15.07 11.34
N LYS A 326 -28.67 14.86 11.48
CA LYS A 326 -27.61 15.84 11.23
C LYS A 326 -26.76 15.43 10.04
N LEU A 327 -26.33 16.41 9.26
CA LEU A 327 -25.51 16.19 8.08
C LEU A 327 -24.02 16.41 8.40
N TYR A 328 -23.16 15.56 7.88
CA TYR A 328 -21.70 15.65 8.03
C TYR A 328 -21.02 15.54 6.67
N ASN A 329 -19.94 16.27 6.44
CA ASN A 329 -19.05 16.03 5.29
C ASN A 329 -18.03 14.96 5.68
N VAL A 330 -18.15 13.77 5.10
CA VAL A 330 -17.43 12.57 5.56
C VAL A 330 -16.51 12.07 4.45
N ALA A 331 -15.23 11.89 4.76
CA ALA A 331 -14.30 11.17 3.91
C ALA A 331 -14.35 9.67 4.18
N HIS A 332 -14.20 8.88 3.12
CA HIS A 332 -14.25 7.41 3.19
C HIS A 332 -12.94 6.80 2.69
N LEU A 333 -12.42 5.84 3.43
CA LEU A 333 -11.30 4.98 3.04
C LEU A 333 -11.84 3.56 2.83
N PHE A 334 -11.65 3.04 1.62
CA PHE A 334 -12.05 1.70 1.21
C PHE A 334 -10.79 0.83 1.11
N SER A 335 -10.78 -0.33 1.77
CA SER A 335 -9.67 -1.27 1.71
C SER A 335 -9.82 -2.27 0.55
N PRO A 336 -8.71 -2.88 0.08
CA PRO A 336 -8.75 -4.01 -0.86
C PRO A 336 -9.61 -5.19 -0.40
N ALA A 337 -9.79 -5.37 0.91
CA ALA A 337 -10.63 -6.41 1.50
C ALA A 337 -12.13 -6.05 1.50
N GLY A 338 -12.48 -4.81 1.12
CA GLY A 338 -13.86 -4.32 1.08
C GLY A 338 -14.33 -3.67 2.39
N ASN A 339 -13.43 -3.45 3.34
CA ASN A 339 -13.74 -2.70 4.57
C ASN A 339 -13.84 -1.19 4.29
N VAL A 340 -14.70 -0.51 5.05
CA VAL A 340 -14.96 0.93 4.90
C VAL A 340 -14.68 1.65 6.21
N TYR A 341 -13.84 2.67 6.15
CA TYR A 341 -13.45 3.51 7.28
C TYR A 341 -13.76 4.97 6.96
N THR A 342 -13.91 5.81 7.99
CA THR A 342 -14.32 7.21 7.78
C THR A 342 -13.54 8.20 8.62
N GLN A 343 -13.45 9.43 8.09
CA GLN A 343 -12.98 10.62 8.79
C GLN A 343 -13.95 11.76 8.50
N ASP A 344 -14.60 12.25 9.54
CA ASP A 344 -15.47 13.42 9.45
C ASP A 344 -14.60 14.69 9.28
N LYS A 345 -15.07 15.63 8.46
CA LYS A 345 -14.48 16.96 8.37
C LYS A 345 -14.63 17.70 9.70
N LEU A 346 -13.53 18.20 10.24
CA LEU A 346 -13.53 18.82 11.58
C LEU A 346 -13.87 20.31 11.49
N HIS A 347 -13.23 21.00 10.55
CA HIS A 347 -13.39 22.42 10.34
C HIS A 347 -14.37 22.65 9.18
N VAL A 348 -15.64 22.74 9.52
CA VAL A 348 -16.71 23.04 8.55
C VAL A 348 -16.57 24.49 8.09
N THR A 349 -16.55 24.71 6.77
CA THR A 349 -16.47 26.06 6.21
C THR A 349 -17.75 26.86 6.50
N PRO A 350 -17.70 28.21 6.49
CA PRO A 350 -18.92 29.01 6.67
C PRO A 350 -20.02 28.61 5.70
N TYR A 351 -19.70 28.36 4.43
CA TYR A 351 -20.71 27.99 3.43
C TYR A 351 -21.40 26.66 3.75
N GLU A 352 -20.64 25.61 4.05
CA GLU A 352 -21.20 24.30 4.42
C GLU A 352 -22.07 24.37 5.69
N ARG A 353 -21.66 25.18 6.67
CA ARG A 353 -22.40 25.36 7.91
C ARG A 353 -23.70 26.15 7.69
N ASP A 354 -23.59 27.28 7.01
CA ASP A 354 -24.68 28.26 6.94
C ASP A 354 -25.74 27.88 5.89
N TYR A 355 -25.34 27.18 4.82
CA TYR A 355 -26.23 26.81 3.72
C TYR A 355 -26.57 25.33 3.65
N TRP A 356 -25.69 24.41 4.09
CA TRP A 356 -25.95 22.97 4.06
C TRP A 356 -26.21 22.38 5.45
N ASP A 357 -26.09 23.18 6.52
CA ASP A 357 -26.27 22.76 7.92
C ASP A 357 -25.34 21.59 8.32
N ILE A 358 -24.15 21.55 7.73
CA ILE A 358 -23.15 20.54 8.05
C ILE A 358 -22.59 20.77 9.45
N GLN A 359 -22.53 19.68 10.22
CA GLN A 359 -21.99 19.65 11.57
C GLN A 359 -20.51 19.25 11.55
N PRO A 360 -19.70 19.76 12.50
CA PRO A 360 -18.29 19.37 12.62
C PRO A 360 -18.15 17.95 13.17
N GLY A 361 -17.12 17.24 12.70
CA GLY A 361 -16.66 16.00 13.33
C GLY A 361 -15.96 16.24 14.68
N GLU A 362 -15.76 15.16 15.44
CA GLU A 362 -15.31 15.26 16.83
C GLU A 362 -13.86 14.78 17.07
N GLY A 363 -13.21 14.11 16.12
CA GLY A 363 -11.91 13.49 16.40
C GLY A 363 -11.07 13.17 15.17
N LEU A 364 -9.79 12.93 15.43
CA LEU A 364 -8.79 12.57 14.43
C LEU A 364 -8.54 11.06 14.46
N ASN A 365 -8.47 10.45 13.28
CA ASN A 365 -8.13 9.05 13.10
C ASN A 365 -6.79 8.90 12.38
N ILE A 366 -6.00 7.92 12.82
CA ILE A 366 -4.89 7.33 12.05
C ILE A 366 -5.37 5.98 11.56
N PHE A 367 -5.17 5.73 10.27
CA PHE A 367 -5.44 4.44 9.65
C PHE A 367 -4.11 3.72 9.47
N GLU A 368 -3.92 2.65 10.24
CA GLU A 368 -2.75 1.79 10.19
C GLU A 368 -2.96 0.73 9.10
N THR A 369 -2.33 0.94 7.95
CA THR A 369 -2.35 -0.02 6.85
C THR A 369 -1.06 -0.85 6.87
N PRO A 370 -1.04 -2.03 6.24
CA PRO A 370 0.19 -2.80 6.02
C PRO A 370 1.30 -2.04 5.26
N LEU A 371 0.95 -0.95 4.57
CA LEU A 371 1.87 -0.13 3.77
C LEU A 371 2.46 1.06 4.54
N GLY A 372 1.83 1.47 5.65
CA GLY A 372 2.20 2.64 6.42
C GLY A 372 1.02 3.27 7.15
N ARG A 373 1.32 4.19 8.08
CA ARG A 373 0.29 4.93 8.83
C ARG A 373 -0.13 6.17 8.07
N ILE A 374 -1.41 6.25 7.72
CA ILE A 374 -1.97 7.36 6.96
C ILE A 374 -3.02 8.10 7.79
N ALA A 375 -3.30 9.34 7.42
CA ALA A 375 -4.43 10.10 7.95
C ALA A 375 -5.13 10.88 6.84
N ILE A 376 -6.34 11.34 7.10
CA ILE A 376 -7.14 12.14 6.17
C ILE A 376 -7.43 13.50 6.83
N GLN A 377 -7.21 14.59 6.13
CA GLN A 377 -7.65 15.93 6.53
C GLN A 377 -8.47 16.53 5.39
N VAL A 378 -9.75 16.78 5.62
CA VAL A 378 -10.66 17.20 4.55
C VAL A 378 -10.54 18.69 4.33
N CYS A 379 -9.98 19.08 3.19
CA CYS A 379 -9.95 20.45 2.69
C CYS A 379 -9.47 21.46 3.74
N TYR A 380 -10.40 22.22 4.32
CA TYR A 380 -10.12 23.25 5.29
C TYR A 380 -9.36 22.74 6.52
N ASP A 381 -9.49 21.45 6.87
CA ASP A 381 -8.76 20.83 7.97
C ASP A 381 -7.23 20.97 7.86
N ILE A 382 -6.66 20.97 6.65
CA ILE A 382 -5.20 21.05 6.44
C ILE A 382 -4.64 22.45 6.76
N GLU A 383 -5.50 23.47 6.75
CA GLU A 383 -5.09 24.85 7.04
C GLU A 383 -4.67 25.01 8.51
N PHE A 384 -5.14 24.13 9.40
CA PHE A 384 -4.89 24.16 10.85
C PHE A 384 -3.65 23.33 11.24
N PRO A 385 -2.51 23.98 11.59
CA PRO A 385 -1.23 23.29 11.85
C PRO A 385 -1.30 22.25 12.96
N GLU A 386 -2.07 22.55 14.00
CA GLU A 386 -2.15 21.74 15.22
C GLU A 386 -2.66 20.33 14.91
N ALA A 387 -3.68 20.23 14.05
CA ALA A 387 -4.26 18.94 13.67
C ALA A 387 -3.25 18.05 12.93
N SER A 388 -2.52 18.60 11.95
CA SER A 388 -1.49 17.85 11.21
C SER A 388 -0.32 17.47 12.11
N ARG A 389 0.09 18.36 13.04
CA ARG A 389 1.14 18.08 14.02
C ARG A 389 0.73 16.95 14.97
N LEU A 390 -0.50 16.97 15.45
CA LEU A 390 -1.06 15.94 16.33
C LEU A 390 -1.11 14.58 15.63
N LEU A 391 -1.60 14.51 14.40
CA LEU A 391 -1.57 13.29 13.56
C LEU A 391 -0.14 12.77 13.36
N THR A 392 0.80 13.67 13.07
CA THR A 392 2.21 13.30 12.87
C THR A 392 2.84 12.75 14.15
N MET A 393 2.58 13.38 15.30
CA MET A 393 3.06 12.91 16.60
C MET A 393 2.48 11.54 16.97
N ALA A 394 1.26 11.24 16.54
CA ALA A 394 0.64 9.93 16.70
C ALA A 394 1.11 8.90 15.63
N GLY A 395 2.00 9.29 14.73
CA GLY A 395 2.73 8.39 13.84
C GLY A 395 2.34 8.45 12.38
N ALA A 396 1.51 9.42 11.94
CA ALA A 396 1.20 9.57 10.53
C ALA A 396 2.47 9.80 9.68
N GLU A 397 2.55 9.11 8.55
CA GLU A 397 3.62 9.20 7.55
C GLU A 397 3.14 9.93 6.30
N VAL A 398 1.86 9.77 5.97
CA VAL A 398 1.19 10.40 4.82
C VAL A 398 -0.15 11.00 5.27
N ILE A 399 -0.44 12.24 4.88
CA ILE A 399 -1.77 12.84 5.03
C ILE A 399 -2.39 13.01 3.64
N PHE A 400 -3.57 12.41 3.45
CA PHE A 400 -4.38 12.59 2.26
C PHE A 400 -5.36 13.75 2.46
N VAL A 401 -5.42 14.64 1.47
CA VAL A 401 -6.19 15.88 1.52
C VAL A 401 -7.10 15.96 0.31
N PRO A 402 -8.32 15.38 0.39
CA PRO A 402 -9.37 15.68 -0.57
C PRO A 402 -9.80 17.14 -0.36
N PHE A 403 -9.90 17.94 -1.42
CA PHE A 403 -10.33 19.33 -1.33
C PHE A 403 -11.25 19.76 -2.47
N SER A 404 -12.06 20.79 -2.22
CA SER A 404 -12.78 21.51 -3.25
C SER A 404 -12.76 23.01 -3.03
N THR A 405 -12.40 23.75 -4.07
CA THR A 405 -12.27 25.22 -4.04
C THR A 405 -12.74 25.81 -5.36
N ASP A 406 -13.27 27.03 -5.29
CA ASP A 406 -13.87 27.78 -6.40
C ASP A 406 -12.83 28.47 -7.30
N GLU A 407 -11.89 29.19 -6.70
CA GLU A 407 -10.90 30.02 -7.38
C GLU A 407 -9.48 29.72 -6.94
N ARG A 408 -8.52 30.17 -7.76
CA ARG A 408 -7.08 30.03 -7.54
C ARG A 408 -6.61 30.51 -6.17
N LYS A 409 -7.19 31.59 -5.63
CA LYS A 409 -6.83 32.12 -4.30
C LYS A 409 -7.24 31.18 -3.15
N ALA A 410 -8.39 30.51 -3.30
CA ALA A 410 -8.86 29.53 -2.33
C ALA A 410 -8.01 28.27 -2.39
N TYR A 411 -7.75 27.77 -3.61
CA TYR A 411 -6.80 26.68 -3.84
C TYR A 411 -5.43 26.97 -3.21
N TYR A 412 -4.91 28.18 -3.35
CA TYR A 412 -3.59 28.50 -2.82
C TYR A 412 -3.49 28.42 -1.30
N ARG A 413 -4.57 28.67 -0.56
CA ARG A 413 -4.55 28.44 0.90
C ARG A 413 -4.30 26.97 1.20
N VAL A 414 -5.10 26.09 0.60
CA VAL A 414 -4.99 24.63 0.76
C VAL A 414 -3.61 24.15 0.30
N ARG A 415 -3.16 24.55 -0.90
CA ARG A 415 -1.85 24.20 -1.45
C ARG A 415 -0.70 24.60 -0.52
N PHE A 416 -0.64 25.86 -0.11
CA PHE A 416 0.49 26.37 0.68
C PHE A 416 0.53 25.75 2.07
N THR A 417 -0.63 25.56 2.70
CA THR A 417 -0.68 24.91 4.00
C THR A 417 -0.32 23.44 3.87
N SER A 418 -0.84 22.69 2.89
CA SER A 418 -0.43 21.30 2.61
C SER A 418 1.08 21.16 2.42
N GLN A 419 1.70 22.03 1.60
CA GLN A 419 3.14 22.00 1.38
C GLN A 419 3.91 22.34 2.66
N ALA A 420 3.44 23.33 3.43
CA ALA A 420 4.02 23.64 4.74
C ALA A 420 3.92 22.46 5.71
N ARG A 421 2.78 21.74 5.73
CA ARG A 421 2.59 20.55 6.58
C ARG A 421 3.56 19.43 6.21
N ALA A 422 3.79 19.19 4.92
CA ALA A 422 4.76 18.20 4.47
C ALA A 422 6.18 18.51 4.98
N VAL A 423 6.60 19.78 4.87
CA VAL A 423 7.93 20.24 5.27
C VAL A 423 8.09 20.28 6.80
N GLU A 424 7.20 20.95 7.53
CA GLU A 424 7.38 21.20 8.96
C GLU A 424 7.12 19.95 9.82
N ASN A 425 6.28 19.03 9.36
CA ASN A 425 5.96 17.80 10.06
C ASN A 425 6.80 16.63 9.54
N TYR A 426 7.58 16.80 8.47
CA TYR A 426 8.40 15.74 7.91
C TYR A 426 7.54 14.50 7.59
N ILE A 427 6.52 14.73 6.76
CA ILE A 427 5.53 13.77 6.24
C ILE A 427 5.32 14.02 4.75
N TYR A 428 4.68 13.08 4.07
CA TYR A 428 4.10 13.34 2.75
C TYR A 428 2.69 13.90 2.87
N VAL A 429 2.30 14.74 1.92
CA VAL A 429 0.92 15.23 1.79
C VAL A 429 0.45 15.03 0.35
N VAL A 430 -0.67 14.32 0.17
CA VAL A 430 -1.26 14.03 -1.14
C VAL A 430 -2.55 14.84 -1.28
N LEU A 431 -2.63 15.68 -2.29
CA LEU A 431 -3.67 16.68 -2.49
C LEU A 431 -4.48 16.37 -3.76
N SER A 432 -5.80 16.30 -3.67
CA SER A 432 -6.71 15.94 -4.78
C SER A 432 -7.93 16.85 -4.84
N GLY A 433 -8.17 17.47 -6.01
CA GLY A 433 -9.17 18.53 -6.17
C GLY A 433 -10.02 18.45 -7.43
N ASN A 434 -11.17 19.13 -7.40
CA ASN A 434 -12.06 19.26 -8.53
C ASN A 434 -11.62 20.39 -9.49
N ALA A 435 -11.69 20.12 -10.79
CA ALA A 435 -11.55 21.08 -11.88
C ALA A 435 -12.89 21.22 -12.61
N GLY A 436 -13.05 22.25 -13.44
CA GLY A 436 -14.26 22.42 -14.26
C GLY A 436 -15.43 23.04 -13.50
N ASN A 437 -16.64 22.93 -14.07
CA ASN A 437 -17.80 23.73 -13.66
C ASN A 437 -19.10 22.93 -13.74
N LEU A 438 -20.09 23.29 -12.93
CA LEU A 438 -21.46 22.74 -12.98
C LEU A 438 -22.46 23.88 -13.24
N PRO A 439 -22.73 24.24 -14.51
CA PRO A 439 -23.59 25.38 -14.85
C PRO A 439 -25.04 25.27 -14.35
N THR A 440 -25.52 24.03 -14.13
CA THR A 440 -26.88 23.73 -13.68
C THR A 440 -27.05 23.80 -12.16
N THR A 441 -25.97 24.08 -11.42
CA THR A 441 -25.95 24.08 -9.96
C THR A 441 -25.51 25.45 -9.46
N PRO A 442 -26.43 26.41 -9.29
CA PRO A 442 -26.10 27.82 -9.01
C PRO A 442 -25.35 28.05 -7.69
N TRP A 443 -25.37 27.08 -6.78
CA TRP A 443 -24.70 27.09 -5.48
C TRP A 443 -23.33 26.38 -5.47
N TYR A 444 -22.90 25.84 -6.62
CA TYR A 444 -21.62 25.15 -6.77
C TYR A 444 -21.14 25.23 -8.23
N LEU A 445 -20.76 26.44 -8.65
CA LEU A 445 -20.57 26.76 -10.06
C LEU A 445 -19.16 26.46 -10.58
N LEU A 446 -18.14 26.96 -9.86
CA LEU A 446 -16.75 26.99 -10.31
C LEU A 446 -15.90 26.06 -9.46
N ASN A 447 -14.91 25.43 -10.08
CA ASN A 447 -13.88 24.68 -9.39
C ASN A 447 -12.50 25.04 -9.94
N TYR A 448 -11.54 25.18 -9.04
CA TYR A 448 -10.14 25.36 -9.36
C TYR A 448 -9.29 24.36 -8.59
N SER A 449 -8.42 23.64 -9.29
CA SER A 449 -7.47 22.72 -8.68
C SER A 449 -6.16 22.59 -9.46
N GLN A 450 -5.13 22.24 -8.70
CA GLN A 450 -3.90 21.58 -9.13
C GLN A 450 -3.59 20.51 -8.08
N SER A 451 -4.03 19.27 -8.34
CA SER A 451 -3.69 18.11 -7.51
C SER A 451 -2.18 17.93 -7.45
N ALA A 452 -1.65 17.49 -6.31
CA ALA A 452 -0.22 17.51 -6.04
C ALA A 452 0.20 16.45 -5.01
N VAL A 453 1.49 16.12 -5.01
CA VAL A 453 2.13 15.30 -3.99
C VAL A 453 3.30 16.08 -3.42
N PHE A 454 3.19 16.49 -2.16
CA PHE A 454 4.22 17.24 -1.44
C PHE A 454 5.07 16.32 -0.57
N THR A 455 6.34 16.68 -0.46
CA THR A 455 7.37 15.95 0.27
C THR A 455 7.95 16.82 1.38
N PRO A 456 8.72 16.25 2.31
CA PRO A 456 9.67 17.05 3.08
C PRO A 456 10.66 17.78 2.16
N SER A 457 11.35 18.79 2.69
CA SER A 457 12.37 19.56 1.97
C SER A 457 13.74 19.32 2.63
N ASP A 458 14.46 18.32 2.13
CA ASP A 458 15.83 18.00 2.55
C ASP A 458 16.53 17.20 1.43
N PHE A 459 17.82 16.89 1.56
CA PHE A 459 18.63 16.26 0.50
C PHE A 459 18.08 14.95 -0.08
N ALA A 460 17.29 14.21 0.71
CA ALA A 460 16.66 12.96 0.27
C ALA A 460 15.38 13.17 -0.56
N PHE A 461 14.92 14.41 -0.72
CA PHE A 461 13.65 14.75 -1.36
C PHE A 461 13.84 15.78 -2.49
N PRO A 462 12.85 15.95 -3.37
CA PRO A 462 12.91 16.96 -4.44
C PRO A 462 13.14 18.38 -3.91
N PRO A 463 13.88 19.23 -4.67
CA PRO A 463 14.26 20.57 -4.22
C PRO A 463 13.06 21.51 -3.96
N GLU A 464 11.94 21.30 -4.64
CA GLU A 464 10.72 22.11 -4.50
C GLU A 464 9.70 21.50 -3.51
N ALA A 465 10.12 20.51 -2.71
CA ALA A 465 9.23 19.80 -1.79
C ALA A 465 7.97 19.23 -2.46
N THR A 466 8.08 18.87 -3.75
CA THR A 466 6.98 18.45 -4.62
C THR A 466 7.44 17.26 -5.46
N ALA A 467 6.79 16.11 -5.30
CA ALA A 467 7.05 14.90 -6.08
C ALA A 467 6.20 14.81 -7.35
N GLY A 468 5.05 15.49 -7.38
CA GLY A 468 4.18 15.55 -8.54
C GLY A 468 3.19 16.71 -8.45
N LEU A 469 2.83 17.28 -9.60
CA LEU A 469 1.93 18.42 -9.71
C LEU A 469 1.15 18.30 -11.02
N ALA A 470 -0.17 18.45 -10.95
CA ALA A 470 -1.05 18.45 -12.12
C ALA A 470 -0.99 19.80 -12.87
N ASP A 471 -1.31 19.76 -14.15
CA ASP A 471 -1.65 20.98 -14.88
C ASP A 471 -2.90 21.64 -14.28
N PRO A 472 -2.98 22.99 -14.24
CA PRO A 472 -4.13 23.68 -13.66
C PRO A 472 -5.43 23.39 -14.41
N ASN A 473 -6.45 22.94 -13.67
CA ASN A 473 -7.82 22.73 -14.18
C ASN A 473 -7.96 21.74 -15.35
N VAL A 474 -7.05 20.76 -15.47
CA VAL A 474 -7.11 19.71 -16.50
C VAL A 474 -7.49 18.37 -15.86
N GLU A 475 -8.43 17.62 -16.43
CA GLU A 475 -8.73 16.26 -15.96
C GLU A 475 -7.47 15.39 -16.09
N THR A 476 -6.92 14.92 -14.98
CA THR A 476 -5.70 14.10 -14.98
C THR A 476 -5.51 13.36 -13.66
N ALA A 477 -4.49 12.53 -13.58
CA ALA A 477 -4.05 11.90 -12.35
C ALA A 477 -2.56 12.17 -12.13
N VAL A 478 -2.17 12.51 -10.90
CA VAL A 478 -0.77 12.66 -10.48
C VAL A 478 -0.34 11.37 -9.80
N ILE A 479 0.66 10.69 -10.37
CA ILE A 479 1.22 9.46 -9.83
C ILE A 479 2.61 9.73 -9.29
N ALA A 480 2.88 9.33 -8.05
CA ALA A 480 4.18 9.52 -7.41
C ALA A 480 4.52 8.38 -6.45
N ASP A 481 5.82 8.08 -6.33
CA ASP A 481 6.37 7.14 -5.36
C ASP A 481 6.82 7.89 -4.08
N LEU A 482 6.40 7.39 -2.92
CA LEU A 482 6.71 7.94 -1.60
C LEU A 482 7.69 7.01 -0.88
N ASP A 483 8.93 7.46 -0.66
CA ASP A 483 9.92 6.69 0.10
C ASP A 483 9.74 6.90 1.61
N LEU A 484 8.94 6.04 2.23
CA LEU A 484 8.67 6.08 3.68
C LEU A 484 9.91 5.69 4.51
N SER A 485 10.92 5.10 3.89
CA SER A 485 12.18 4.75 4.57
C SER A 485 13.12 5.93 4.64
N ALA A 486 13.26 6.67 3.54
CA ALA A 486 13.91 7.98 3.55
C ALA A 486 13.22 8.91 4.55
N LEU A 487 11.88 8.92 4.60
CA LEU A 487 11.11 9.68 5.58
C LEU A 487 11.51 9.33 7.03
N SER A 488 11.49 8.04 7.37
CA SER A 488 11.83 7.55 8.71
C SER A 488 13.28 7.88 9.11
N GLN A 489 14.24 7.64 8.22
CA GLN A 489 15.66 7.92 8.47
C GLN A 489 15.92 9.41 8.66
N MET A 490 15.35 10.23 7.78
CA MET A 490 15.63 11.66 7.77
C MET A 490 14.97 12.42 8.91
N ARG A 491 13.91 11.89 9.54
CA ARG A 491 13.40 12.43 10.82
C ARG A 491 14.46 12.48 11.93
N GLY A 492 15.45 11.58 11.89
CA GLY A 492 16.58 11.55 12.85
C GLY A 492 17.86 12.20 12.36
N LEU A 493 18.15 12.08 11.06
CA LEU A 493 19.43 12.45 10.43
C LEU A 493 19.39 13.72 9.58
N GLY A 494 18.20 14.28 9.34
CA GLY A 494 18.01 15.42 8.46
C GLY A 494 18.85 16.64 8.84
N SER A 495 19.10 17.49 7.84
CA SER A 495 19.81 18.76 8.02
C SER A 495 19.08 19.68 9.02
N VAL A 496 17.76 19.55 9.07
CA VAL A 496 16.87 20.12 10.10
C VAL A 496 15.96 19.04 10.67
N ARG A 497 15.56 19.14 11.94
CA ARG A 497 14.72 18.11 12.61
C ARG A 497 13.54 18.72 13.38
N PRO A 498 12.56 19.33 12.69
CA PRO A 498 11.48 20.10 13.32
C PRO A 498 10.59 19.30 14.29
N LEU A 499 10.52 17.97 14.16
CA LEU A 499 9.80 17.12 15.10
C LEU A 499 10.56 16.95 16.42
N ARG A 500 11.89 16.80 16.35
CA ARG A 500 12.77 16.58 17.50
C ARG A 500 13.12 17.87 18.22
N ASP A 501 13.35 18.95 17.47
CA ASP A 501 13.87 20.22 18.00
C ASP A 501 12.76 21.13 18.57
N ARG A 502 11.58 20.57 18.86
CA ARG A 502 10.46 21.30 19.51
C ARG A 502 10.82 21.69 20.93
N ARG A 503 10.48 22.94 21.29
CA ARG A 503 10.69 23.51 22.62
C ARG A 503 9.49 23.22 23.54
N LEU A 504 9.38 21.97 23.98
CA LEU A 504 8.31 21.52 24.88
C LEU A 504 8.36 22.19 26.27
N ASP A 505 9.47 22.86 26.59
CA ASP A 505 9.61 23.75 27.75
C ASP A 505 8.90 25.10 27.57
N LEU A 506 8.58 25.50 26.33
CA LEU A 506 7.90 26.76 26.01
C LEU A 506 6.42 26.58 25.68
N TYR A 507 6.04 25.44 25.11
CA TYR A 507 4.67 25.16 24.72
C TYR A 507 4.36 23.67 24.77
N GLU A 508 3.08 23.35 24.94
CA GLU A 508 2.56 21.99 24.88
C GLU A 508 1.46 21.90 23.82
N LEU A 509 1.38 20.76 23.14
CA LEU A 509 0.31 20.47 22.18
C LEU A 509 -0.18 19.05 22.43
N ASN A 510 -1.33 18.94 23.08
CA ASN A 510 -1.98 17.68 23.39
C ASN A 510 -3.41 17.68 22.83
N PRO A 511 -3.87 16.54 22.28
CA PRO A 511 -5.25 16.43 21.84
C PRO A 511 -6.17 16.32 23.07
N LYS A 512 -7.31 17.03 23.04
CA LYS A 512 -8.33 16.88 24.09
C LYS A 512 -9.12 15.59 23.96
N ILE A 513 -9.36 15.15 22.72
CA ILE A 513 -9.98 13.87 22.39
C ILE A 513 -8.86 12.96 21.86
N PRO A 514 -8.62 11.79 22.45
CA PRO A 514 -7.56 10.90 22.01
C PRO A 514 -7.68 10.55 20.52
N ILE A 515 -6.55 10.60 19.81
CA ILE A 515 -6.47 10.17 18.41
C ILE A 515 -6.70 8.67 18.36
N LYS A 516 -7.64 8.22 17.55
CA LYS A 516 -7.92 6.79 17.37
C LYS A 516 -6.96 6.21 16.35
N ILE A 517 -6.29 5.12 16.70
CA ILE A 517 -5.50 4.33 15.76
C ILE A 517 -6.37 3.15 15.33
N ILE A 518 -6.70 3.09 14.05
CA ILE A 518 -7.61 2.10 13.46
C ILE A 518 -6.78 1.19 12.56
N SER A 519 -6.77 -0.12 12.87
CA SER A 519 -6.19 -1.12 11.98
C SER A 519 -7.04 -1.25 10.73
N VAL A 520 -6.42 -1.12 9.56
CA VAL A 520 -7.08 -1.28 8.26
C VAL A 520 -6.74 -2.65 7.71
N GLU A 521 -7.74 -3.52 7.68
CA GLU A 521 -7.67 -4.88 7.14
C GLU A 521 -8.01 -4.89 5.65
#